data_AF-A0A7V4QUS1-F1
#
_entry.id   AF-A0A7V4QUS1-F1
#
_cell.length_a   1.000
_cell.length_b   1.000
_cell.length_c   1.000
_cell.angle_alpha   90.00
_cell.angle_beta   90.00
_cell.angle_gamma   90.00
#
_symmetry.space_group_name_H-M   'P 1'
#
loop_
_entity.id
_entity.type
_entity.pdbx_description
1 polymer ?
#
loop_
_entity_poly.entity_id
_entity_poly.type
_entity_poly.pdbx_seq_one_letter_code
_entity_poly.pdbx_strand_id
1 'polypeptide(L)'
;MKKKKYSETECKEKFNSAIKNPQTLYQQDFVNWKGKATNGRYYADIISELLLKNIEKLNEIPMIDRARGYLSQHRNNLQRVNGSNRREERKVIGFNGKNIGELGKVIDYQIPLRDNQRDRAGKIDFISVNDNYAYLTEFKYESEESLLKAVLEIYTYAKIINLERLINELEKKLKIKDIKIQTAILFDVNSSFMYEQYKNLTDMPFLKKLIEKLQVEVYILTEIAINAFDL
;
A
#
# COMPACT_ATOMS: atom_id res chain seq x y z
N MET A 1 6.13 -24.30 -18.87
CA MET A 1 6.76 -23.19 -19.64
C MET A 1 7.79 -22.50 -18.76
N LYS A 2 9.05 -22.35 -19.20
CA LYS A 2 10.05 -21.56 -18.45
C LYS A 2 9.62 -20.09 -18.46
N LYS A 3 9.43 -19.47 -17.28
CA LYS A 3 9.16 -18.02 -17.20
C LYS A 3 10.34 -17.27 -17.83
N LYS A 4 10.05 -16.31 -18.71
CA LYS A 4 11.07 -15.43 -19.31
C LYS A 4 11.84 -14.74 -18.19
N LYS A 5 13.17 -14.87 -18.19
CA LYS A 5 14.07 -14.18 -17.26
C LYS A 5 14.59 -12.92 -17.95
N TYR A 6 14.29 -11.76 -17.39
CA TYR A 6 14.69 -10.46 -17.91
C TYR A 6 16.10 -10.09 -17.42
N SER A 7 16.81 -9.34 -18.25
CA SER A 7 18.10 -8.74 -17.91
C SER A 7 17.92 -7.45 -17.09
N GLU A 8 19.00 -7.00 -16.43
CA GLU A 8 19.00 -5.68 -15.77
C GLU A 8 18.77 -4.55 -16.79
N THR A 9 19.26 -4.69 -18.03
CA THR A 9 19.03 -3.73 -19.11
C THR A 9 17.55 -3.62 -19.47
N GLU A 10 16.86 -4.76 -19.66
CA GLU A 10 15.41 -4.76 -19.90
C GLU A 10 14.62 -4.16 -18.72
N CYS A 11 15.09 -4.35 -17.47
CA CYS A 11 14.49 -3.70 -16.30
C CYS A 11 14.63 -2.17 -16.38
N LYS A 12 15.83 -1.68 -16.70
CA LYS A 12 16.13 -0.25 -16.83
C LYS A 12 15.30 0.40 -17.94
N GLU A 13 15.15 -0.25 -19.08
CA GLU A 13 14.34 0.25 -20.19
C GLU A 13 12.87 0.39 -19.79
N LYS A 14 12.30 -0.63 -19.14
CA LYS A 14 10.91 -0.57 -18.63
C LYS A 14 10.74 0.52 -17.57
N PHE A 15 11.69 0.61 -16.64
CA PHE A 15 11.69 1.65 -15.62
C PHE A 15 11.74 3.06 -16.24
N ASN A 16 12.69 3.34 -17.13
CA ASN A 16 12.86 4.64 -17.77
C ASN A 16 11.64 5.07 -18.59
N SER A 17 10.91 4.11 -19.16
CA SER A 17 9.63 4.39 -19.83
C SER A 17 8.54 4.74 -18.81
N ALA A 18 8.39 3.94 -17.76
CA ALA A 18 7.31 4.07 -16.79
C ALA A 18 7.46 5.25 -15.82
N ILE A 19 8.68 5.60 -15.41
CA ILE A 19 8.93 6.68 -14.43
C ILE A 19 8.49 8.05 -14.94
N LYS A 20 8.29 8.20 -16.25
CA LYS A 20 7.67 9.39 -16.87
C LYS A 20 6.23 9.64 -16.43
N ASN A 21 5.55 8.62 -15.90
CA ASN A 21 4.23 8.73 -15.30
C ASN A 21 4.23 8.06 -13.92
N PRO A 22 4.76 8.73 -12.88
CA PRO A 22 4.96 8.15 -11.56
C PRO A 22 3.64 7.74 -10.88
N GLN A 23 2.52 8.41 -11.20
CA GLN A 23 1.18 8.11 -10.68
C GLN A 23 0.73 6.67 -10.97
N THR A 24 1.20 6.08 -12.08
CA THR A 24 0.81 4.72 -12.51
C THR A 24 1.96 3.72 -12.42
N LEU A 25 3.06 4.08 -11.75
CA LEU A 25 4.26 3.25 -11.69
C LEU A 25 4.02 1.92 -10.97
N TYR A 26 3.28 1.96 -9.85
CA TYR A 26 2.93 0.78 -9.07
C TYR A 26 2.04 -0.22 -9.84
N GLN A 27 1.39 0.23 -10.92
CA GLN A 27 0.54 -0.59 -11.78
C GLN A 27 1.33 -1.35 -12.84
N GLN A 28 2.61 -1.05 -13.02
CA GLN A 28 3.43 -1.68 -14.06
C GLN A 28 3.86 -3.08 -13.66
N ASP A 29 3.68 -4.06 -14.55
CA ASP A 29 3.98 -5.47 -14.26
C ASP A 29 5.41 -5.71 -13.73
N PHE A 30 6.38 -4.90 -14.16
CA PHE A 30 7.78 -5.07 -13.78
C PHE A 30 8.05 -4.81 -12.30
N VAL A 31 7.22 -4.00 -11.61
CA VAL A 31 7.35 -3.83 -10.16
C VAL A 31 6.92 -5.08 -9.40
N ASN A 32 6.24 -6.01 -10.07
CA ASN A 32 5.78 -7.30 -9.52
C ASN A 32 6.58 -8.51 -10.01
N TRP A 33 7.72 -8.32 -10.68
CA TRP A 33 8.52 -9.43 -11.18
C TRP A 33 9.14 -10.25 -10.04
N LYS A 34 8.96 -11.57 -10.11
CA LYS A 34 9.44 -12.53 -9.11
C LYS A 34 10.88 -12.98 -9.41
N GLY A 35 11.70 -13.09 -8.37
CA GLY A 35 13.05 -13.65 -8.44
C GLY A 35 14.13 -12.67 -8.91
N LYS A 36 15.11 -13.20 -9.65
CA LYS A 36 16.37 -12.52 -10.00
C LYS A 36 16.49 -12.26 -11.50
N ALA A 37 17.11 -11.14 -11.86
CA ALA A 37 17.57 -10.85 -13.21
C ALA A 37 18.70 -11.79 -13.65
N THR A 38 19.08 -11.75 -14.92
CA THR A 38 20.12 -12.64 -15.48
C THR A 38 21.47 -12.53 -14.77
N ASN A 39 21.79 -11.36 -14.20
CA ASN A 39 23.01 -11.12 -13.41
C ASN A 39 22.91 -11.53 -11.93
N GLY A 40 21.81 -12.17 -11.50
CA GLY A 40 21.65 -12.70 -10.14
C GLY A 40 21.12 -11.71 -9.10
N ARG A 41 20.88 -10.44 -9.46
CA ARG A 41 20.24 -9.46 -8.56
C ARG A 41 18.73 -9.60 -8.57
N TYR A 42 18.08 -9.38 -7.42
CA TYR A 42 16.62 -9.38 -7.33
C TYR A 42 16.02 -8.23 -8.15
N TYR A 43 14.93 -8.49 -8.87
CA TYR A 43 14.27 -7.43 -9.67
C TYR A 43 13.83 -6.26 -8.79
N ALA A 44 13.23 -6.54 -7.63
CA ALA A 44 12.78 -5.51 -6.70
C ALA A 44 13.94 -4.62 -6.22
N ASP A 45 15.12 -5.19 -6.01
CA ASP A 45 16.31 -4.44 -5.59
C ASP A 45 16.87 -3.57 -6.72
N ILE A 46 16.93 -4.08 -7.96
CA ILE A 46 17.30 -3.29 -9.15
C ILE A 46 16.36 -2.10 -9.33
N ILE A 47 15.04 -2.34 -9.27
CA ILE A 47 14.04 -1.28 -9.48
C ILE A 47 14.11 -0.26 -8.36
N SER A 48 14.33 -0.71 -7.12
CA SER A 48 14.49 0.19 -5.97
C SER A 48 15.74 1.07 -6.09
N GLU A 49 16.85 0.53 -6.61
CA GLU A 49 18.06 1.31 -6.89
C GLU A 49 17.78 2.42 -7.92
N LEU A 50 17.08 2.09 -9.00
CA LEU A 50 16.71 3.05 -10.04
C LEU A 50 15.77 4.14 -9.49
N LEU A 51 14.79 3.75 -8.67
CA LEU A 51 13.88 4.67 -7.99
C LEU A 51 14.60 5.62 -7.04
N LEU A 52 15.52 5.12 -6.22
CA LEU A 52 16.30 5.96 -5.30
C LEU A 52 17.11 7.02 -6.03
N LYS A 53 17.57 6.74 -7.26
CA LYS A 53 18.29 7.70 -8.12
C LYS A 53 17.37 8.72 -8.82
N ASN A 54 16.06 8.48 -8.81
CA ASN A 54 15.05 9.32 -9.48
C ASN A 54 13.89 9.63 -8.52
N ILE A 55 14.17 9.73 -7.21
CA ILE A 55 13.15 9.75 -6.16
C ILE A 55 12.28 11.01 -6.24
N GLU A 56 12.85 12.10 -6.73
CA GLU A 56 12.20 13.37 -6.98
C GLU A 56 11.04 13.25 -7.97
N LYS A 57 11.09 12.27 -8.89
CA LYS A 57 9.98 11.98 -9.81
C LYS A 57 8.71 11.58 -9.08
N LEU A 58 8.82 10.97 -7.90
CA LEU A 58 7.62 10.63 -7.11
C LEU A 58 6.94 11.87 -6.50
N ASN A 59 7.60 13.03 -6.47
CA ASN A 59 6.96 14.28 -6.06
C ASN A 59 6.13 14.92 -7.19
N GLU A 60 6.25 14.42 -8.42
CA GLU A 60 5.44 14.85 -9.57
C GLU A 60 4.04 14.19 -9.60
N ILE A 61 3.73 13.29 -8.65
CA ILE A 61 2.42 12.67 -8.52
C ILE A 61 1.40 13.75 -8.10
N PRO A 62 0.35 14.01 -8.90
CA PRO A 62 -0.60 15.05 -8.60
C PRO A 62 -1.54 14.65 -7.46
N MET A 63 -1.79 15.59 -6.54
CA MET A 63 -2.87 15.48 -5.57
C MET A 63 -4.22 15.61 -6.28
N ILE A 64 -5.20 14.82 -5.85
CA ILE A 64 -6.60 14.93 -6.27
C ILE A 64 -7.40 15.41 -5.07
N ASP A 65 -7.84 16.68 -5.13
CA ASP A 65 -8.78 17.21 -4.15
C ASP A 65 -10.19 16.76 -4.52
N ARG A 66 -10.80 15.97 -3.64
CA ARG A 66 -12.13 15.41 -3.86
C ARG A 66 -13.18 16.39 -3.36
N ALA A 67 -14.27 16.61 -4.08
CA ALA A 67 -15.34 17.47 -3.58
C ALA A 67 -15.96 16.89 -2.28
N ARG A 68 -16.12 15.56 -2.24
CA ARG A 68 -16.63 14.83 -1.06
C ARG A 68 -15.53 14.57 -0.04
N GLY A 69 -15.90 14.53 1.24
CA GLY A 69 -14.98 14.14 2.30
C GLY A 69 -14.40 12.73 2.11
N TYR A 70 -13.29 12.47 2.80
CA TYR A 70 -12.59 11.19 2.75
C TYR A 70 -13.26 10.17 3.66
N LEU A 71 -13.63 10.60 4.87
CA LEU A 71 -14.23 9.71 5.85
C LEU A 71 -15.68 9.43 5.50
N SER A 72 -16.02 8.15 5.43
CA SER A 72 -17.34 7.71 5.06
C SER A 72 -18.20 7.48 6.31
N GLN A 73 -19.50 7.72 6.18
CA GLN A 73 -20.47 7.20 7.14
C GLN A 73 -20.87 5.79 6.69
N HIS A 74 -19.99 4.81 6.90
CA HIS A 74 -20.38 3.40 6.76
C HIS A 74 -21.51 3.11 7.77
N ARG A 75 -22.77 3.24 7.35
CA ARG A 75 -23.89 2.62 8.08
C ARG A 75 -23.61 1.13 8.12
N ASN A 76 -23.76 0.49 9.28
CA ASN A 76 -23.52 -0.93 9.56
C ASN A 76 -24.03 -1.87 8.45
N ASN A 77 -23.26 -2.01 7.36
CA ASN A 77 -23.69 -2.69 6.16
C ASN A 77 -23.05 -4.07 6.14
N LEU A 78 -23.47 -4.92 7.06
CA LEU A 78 -23.22 -6.37 7.01
C LEU A 78 -23.62 -6.95 5.64
N GLN A 79 -24.60 -6.35 4.96
CA GLN A 79 -25.00 -6.72 3.58
C GLN A 79 -23.90 -6.56 2.52
N ARG A 80 -22.90 -5.68 2.72
CA ARG A 80 -21.80 -5.49 1.74
C ARG A 80 -20.78 -6.63 1.75
N VAL A 81 -20.63 -7.33 2.88
CA VAL A 81 -19.73 -8.49 3.01
C VAL A 81 -20.18 -9.62 2.08
N ASN A 82 -21.49 -9.79 1.91
CA ASN A 82 -22.10 -10.83 1.07
C ASN A 82 -22.01 -10.54 -0.43
N GLY A 83 -21.73 -9.29 -0.84
CA GLY A 83 -21.67 -8.88 -2.25
C GLY A 83 -20.26 -8.74 -2.84
N SER A 84 -19.21 -8.68 -2.01
CA SER A 84 -17.83 -8.60 -2.51
C SER A 84 -17.30 -10.03 -2.75
N ASN A 85 -16.83 -10.31 -3.97
CA ASN A 85 -16.25 -11.61 -4.33
C ASN A 85 -14.77 -11.74 -3.95
N ARG A 86 -14.13 -10.69 -3.42
CA ARG A 86 -12.70 -10.67 -3.10
C ARG A 86 -12.49 -10.88 -1.61
N ARG A 87 -11.78 -11.96 -1.24
CA ARG A 87 -11.52 -12.36 0.16
C ARG A 87 -10.88 -11.22 0.97
N GLU A 88 -9.91 -10.52 0.38
CA GLU A 88 -9.21 -9.38 0.97
C GLU A 88 -10.17 -8.25 1.38
N GLU A 89 -11.09 -7.85 0.49
CA GLU A 89 -12.10 -6.83 0.79
C GLU A 89 -12.99 -7.23 1.97
N ARG A 90 -13.38 -8.51 2.09
CA ARG A 90 -14.17 -8.99 3.23
C ARG A 90 -13.40 -8.88 4.55
N LYS A 91 -12.11 -9.20 4.55
CA LYS A 91 -11.25 -9.07 5.75
C LYS A 91 -11.13 -7.61 6.18
N VAL A 92 -10.90 -6.70 5.25
CA VAL A 92 -10.86 -5.25 5.50
C VAL A 92 -12.17 -4.75 6.12
N ILE A 93 -13.33 -5.17 5.59
CA ILE A 93 -14.63 -4.82 6.19
C ILE A 93 -14.75 -5.40 7.60
N GLY A 94 -14.30 -6.64 7.81
CA GLY A 94 -14.29 -7.32 9.10
C GLY A 94 -13.38 -6.67 10.15
N PHE A 95 -12.40 -5.86 9.76
CA PHE A 95 -11.56 -5.10 10.68
C PHE A 95 -12.23 -3.85 11.22
N ASN A 96 -13.32 -3.36 10.61
CA ASN A 96 -13.95 -2.11 11.01
C ASN A 96 -14.31 -2.09 12.52
N GLY A 97 -13.81 -1.07 13.23
CA GLY A 97 -14.01 -0.92 14.68
C GLY A 97 -13.14 -1.82 15.56
N LYS A 98 -12.37 -2.75 14.99
CA LYS A 98 -11.45 -3.63 15.71
C LYS A 98 -10.07 -2.98 15.84
N ASN A 99 -9.31 -3.42 16.83
CA ASN A 99 -7.92 -3.01 17.06
C ASN A 99 -6.95 -4.00 16.39
N ILE A 100 -5.99 -3.49 15.62
CA ILE A 100 -5.02 -4.26 14.83
C ILE A 100 -3.61 -4.01 15.38
N GLY A 101 -3.32 -4.54 16.56
CA GLY A 101 -2.01 -4.45 17.19
C GLY A 101 -1.49 -3.00 17.27
N GLU A 102 -0.30 -2.76 16.72
CA GLU A 102 0.35 -1.45 16.72
C GLU A 102 -0.36 -0.41 15.85
N LEU A 103 -1.10 -0.84 14.81
CA LEU A 103 -1.87 0.04 13.93
C LEU A 103 -3.10 0.64 14.62
N GLY A 104 -3.51 0.10 15.78
CA GLY A 104 -4.62 0.61 16.56
C GLY A 104 -5.99 0.29 15.97
N LYS A 105 -6.98 1.12 16.30
CA LYS A 105 -8.39 0.88 15.96
C LYS A 105 -8.71 1.31 14.53
N VAL A 106 -9.29 0.42 13.72
CA VAL A 106 -9.80 0.77 12.38
C VAL A 106 -11.07 1.63 12.49
N ILE A 107 -11.08 2.75 11.78
CA ILE A 107 -12.13 3.79 11.87
C ILE A 107 -12.86 4.07 10.54
N ASP A 108 -12.29 3.60 9.43
CA ASP A 108 -12.85 3.72 8.07
C ASP A 108 -12.16 2.71 7.15
N TYR A 109 -12.81 2.36 6.04
CA TYR A 109 -12.27 1.39 5.09
C TYR A 109 -12.69 1.66 3.64
N GLN A 110 -11.95 1.11 2.69
CA GLN A 110 -12.14 1.29 1.25
C GLN A 110 -12.32 2.76 0.83
N ILE A 111 -11.42 3.63 1.31
CA ILE A 111 -11.50 5.08 1.14
C ILE A 111 -11.11 5.43 -0.30
N PRO A 112 -12.05 5.89 -1.15
CA PRO A 112 -11.72 6.17 -2.54
C PRO A 112 -10.84 7.42 -2.68
N LEU A 113 -9.88 7.38 -3.59
CA LEU A 113 -9.00 8.51 -3.87
C LEU A 113 -9.46 9.36 -5.06
N ARG A 114 -10.21 8.75 -5.97
CA ARG A 114 -10.82 9.45 -7.11
C ARG A 114 -11.92 10.42 -6.69
N ASP A 115 -11.99 11.56 -7.36
CA ASP A 115 -13.15 12.47 -7.30
C ASP A 115 -14.19 12.07 -8.34
N ASN A 116 -13.74 11.76 -9.56
CA ASN A 116 -14.59 11.41 -10.69
C ASN A 116 -14.13 10.09 -11.39
N GLN A 117 -14.89 9.62 -12.38
CA GLN A 117 -14.61 8.34 -13.05
C GLN A 117 -13.36 8.36 -13.95
N ARG A 118 -12.88 9.54 -14.37
CA ARG A 118 -11.70 9.67 -15.24
C ARG A 118 -10.40 9.65 -14.44
N ASP A 119 -10.47 9.90 -13.14
CA ASP A 119 -9.31 9.87 -12.26
C ASP A 119 -8.75 8.46 -12.15
N ARG A 120 -7.43 8.35 -12.38
CA ARG A 120 -6.69 7.10 -12.23
C ARG A 120 -6.12 7.00 -10.82
N ALA A 121 -6.99 6.72 -9.86
CA ALA A 121 -6.61 6.54 -8.47
C ALA A 121 -7.36 5.37 -7.84
N GLY A 122 -6.65 4.63 -6.98
CA GLY A 122 -7.19 3.49 -6.25
C GLY A 122 -7.99 3.91 -5.03
N LYS A 123 -7.89 3.09 -3.99
CA LYS A 123 -8.50 3.33 -2.68
C LYS A 123 -7.49 2.97 -1.61
N ILE A 124 -7.52 3.66 -0.49
CA ILE A 124 -6.83 3.20 0.72
C ILE A 124 -7.71 2.10 1.32
N ASP A 125 -7.13 0.95 1.65
CA ASP A 125 -7.91 -0.18 2.15
C ASP A 125 -8.52 0.10 3.51
N PHE A 126 -7.76 0.65 4.44
CA PHE A 126 -8.33 1.14 5.69
C PHE A 126 -7.50 2.24 6.35
N ILE A 127 -8.17 2.97 7.24
CA ILE A 127 -7.53 3.91 8.16
C ILE A 127 -7.72 3.39 9.57
N SER A 128 -6.62 3.29 10.31
CA SER A 128 -6.62 2.99 11.74
C SER A 128 -5.93 4.08 12.54
N VAL A 129 -6.24 4.15 13.83
CA VAL A 129 -5.69 5.17 14.73
C VAL A 129 -5.18 4.55 16.02
N ASN A 130 -3.96 4.94 16.39
CA ASN A 130 -3.34 4.65 17.67
C ASN A 130 -2.79 5.96 18.25
N ASP A 131 -3.31 6.40 19.40
CA ASP A 131 -3.07 7.72 19.96
C ASP A 131 -3.26 8.87 18.93
N ASN A 132 -2.20 9.60 18.62
CA ASN A 132 -2.19 10.70 17.65
C ASN A 132 -1.67 10.26 16.26
N TYR A 133 -1.46 8.96 16.03
CA TYR A 133 -1.05 8.43 14.73
C TYR A 133 -2.23 7.83 13.99
N ALA A 134 -2.44 8.27 12.75
CA ALA A 134 -3.39 7.70 11.83
C ALA A 134 -2.66 7.02 10.66
N TYR A 135 -2.95 5.75 10.46
CA TYR A 135 -2.28 4.90 9.47
C TYR A 135 -3.15 4.76 8.23
N LEU A 136 -2.64 5.19 7.07
CA LEU A 136 -3.19 4.84 5.78
C LEU A 136 -2.61 3.49 5.39
N THR A 137 -3.44 2.46 5.33
CA THR A 137 -2.96 1.09 5.16
C THR A 137 -3.38 0.50 3.83
N GLU A 138 -2.41 -0.10 3.14
CA GLU A 138 -2.62 -1.07 2.08
C GLU A 138 -2.57 -2.48 2.68
N PHE A 139 -3.61 -3.28 2.48
CA PHE A 139 -3.75 -4.61 3.05
C PHE A 139 -3.57 -5.68 1.97
N LYS A 140 -2.79 -6.73 2.26
CA LYS A 140 -2.59 -7.85 1.34
C LYS A 140 -2.90 -9.18 2.03
N TYR A 141 -3.80 -9.97 1.46
CA TYR A 141 -4.20 -11.27 2.02
C TYR A 141 -4.11 -12.39 0.99
N GLU A 142 -3.33 -13.43 1.29
CA GLU A 142 -2.99 -14.52 0.35
C GLU A 142 -2.48 -13.96 -1.00
N SER A 143 -1.76 -12.83 -0.95
CA SER A 143 -1.39 -12.07 -2.15
C SER A 143 -0.17 -12.63 -2.85
N GLU A 144 -0.20 -12.59 -4.18
CA GLU A 144 0.93 -12.92 -5.03
C GLU A 144 1.81 -11.71 -5.38
N GLU A 145 1.49 -10.54 -4.84
CA GLU A 145 2.17 -9.30 -5.13
C GLU A 145 3.51 -9.15 -4.39
N SER A 146 4.39 -8.33 -4.95
CA SER A 146 5.68 -7.98 -4.38
C SER A 146 5.53 -6.94 -3.28
N LEU A 147 6.44 -6.97 -2.31
CA LEU A 147 6.58 -5.92 -1.30
C LEU A 147 6.83 -4.56 -1.97
N LEU A 148 7.69 -4.51 -2.99
CA LEU A 148 7.96 -3.27 -3.74
C LEU A 148 6.69 -2.67 -4.32
N LYS A 149 5.82 -3.48 -4.93
CA LYS A 149 4.57 -3.00 -5.53
C LYS A 149 3.69 -2.36 -4.45
N ALA A 150 3.46 -3.05 -3.33
CA ALA A 150 2.63 -2.54 -2.24
C ALA A 150 3.19 -1.24 -1.63
N VAL A 151 4.52 -1.14 -1.48
CA VAL A 151 5.21 0.09 -1.04
C VAL A 151 4.94 1.25 -1.99
N LEU A 152 5.07 1.03 -3.29
CA LEU A 152 4.82 2.07 -4.29
C LEU A 152 3.33 2.45 -4.35
N GLU A 153 2.44 1.48 -4.16
CA GLU A 153 0.99 1.69 -4.16
C GLU A 153 0.57 2.61 -3.02
N ILE A 154 0.88 2.27 -1.76
CA ILE A 154 0.47 3.09 -0.61
C ILE A 154 1.15 4.46 -0.61
N TYR A 155 2.41 4.54 -1.04
CA TYR A 155 3.11 5.82 -1.17
C TYR A 155 2.44 6.71 -2.23
N THR A 156 2.07 6.14 -3.38
CA THR A 156 1.33 6.85 -4.44
C THR A 156 -0.01 7.36 -3.91
N TYR A 157 -0.73 6.54 -3.16
CA TYR A 157 -2.01 6.92 -2.55
C TYR A 157 -1.87 8.07 -1.55
N ALA A 158 -0.83 8.06 -0.73
CA ALA A 158 -0.51 9.13 0.21
C ALA A 158 -0.12 10.45 -0.49
N LYS A 159 0.41 10.40 -1.71
CA LYS A 159 0.68 11.59 -2.53
C LYS A 159 -0.57 12.14 -3.21
N ILE A 160 -1.49 11.27 -3.59
CA ILE A 160 -2.74 11.65 -4.26
C ILE A 160 -3.72 12.31 -3.28
N ILE A 161 -3.80 11.81 -2.04
CA ILE A 161 -4.76 12.30 -1.05
C ILE A 161 -4.39 13.70 -0.52
N ASN A 162 -5.40 14.55 -0.29
CA ASN A 162 -5.23 15.80 0.45
C ASN A 162 -5.12 15.48 1.95
N LEU A 163 -3.88 15.33 2.43
CA LEU A 163 -3.57 14.95 3.81
C LEU A 163 -4.05 15.99 4.83
N GLU A 164 -3.95 17.29 4.53
CA GLU A 164 -4.39 18.35 5.44
C GLU A 164 -5.90 18.25 5.69
N ARG A 165 -6.67 18.07 4.61
CA ARG A 165 -8.11 17.89 4.73
C ARG A 165 -8.48 16.60 5.46
N LEU A 166 -7.78 15.50 5.18
CA LEU A 166 -7.99 14.24 5.89
C LEU A 166 -7.72 14.40 7.39
N ILE A 167 -6.61 15.05 7.78
CA ILE A 167 -6.27 15.33 9.18
C ILE A 167 -7.40 16.12 9.84
N ASN A 168 -7.85 17.22 9.22
CA ASN A 168 -8.96 18.03 9.74
C ASN A 168 -10.25 17.21 9.94
N GLU A 169 -10.58 16.32 9.01
CA GLU A 169 -11.73 15.41 9.14
C GLU A 169 -11.56 14.41 10.29
N LEU A 170 -10.36 13.84 10.45
CA LEU A 170 -10.02 12.89 11.51
C LEU A 170 -10.06 13.55 12.90
N GLU A 171 -9.41 14.69 13.07
CA GLU A 171 -9.38 15.44 14.32
C GLU A 171 -10.80 15.79 14.79
N LYS A 172 -11.64 16.23 13.85
CA LYS A 172 -13.06 16.50 14.12
C LYS A 172 -13.84 15.24 14.50
N LYS A 173 -13.65 14.13 13.78
CA LYS A 173 -14.37 12.86 14.02
C LYS A 173 -13.99 12.25 15.37
N LEU A 174 -12.71 12.30 15.71
CA LEU A 174 -12.14 11.61 16.87
C LEU A 174 -12.04 12.49 18.12
N LYS A 175 -12.17 13.81 17.97
CA LYS A 175 -11.94 14.81 19.03
C LYS A 175 -10.51 14.73 19.59
N ILE A 176 -9.54 14.49 18.70
CA ILE A 176 -8.10 14.44 18.98
C ILE A 176 -7.46 15.58 18.16
N LYS A 177 -6.32 16.11 18.62
CA LYS A 177 -5.53 17.13 17.92
C LYS A 177 -4.14 16.60 17.59
N ASP A 178 -3.48 17.27 16.65
CA ASP A 178 -2.10 17.03 16.25
C ASP A 178 -1.91 15.63 15.66
N ILE A 179 -2.87 15.19 14.83
CA ILE A 179 -2.82 13.89 14.16
C ILE A 179 -1.66 13.86 13.16
N LYS A 180 -0.85 12.81 13.24
CA LYS A 180 0.23 12.50 12.31
C LYS A 180 -0.18 11.36 11.40
N ILE A 181 0.00 11.55 10.10
CA ILE A 181 -0.29 10.50 9.12
C ILE A 181 0.96 9.65 8.90
N GLN A 182 0.78 8.33 8.94
CA GLN A 182 1.77 7.34 8.53
C GLN A 182 1.18 6.44 7.44
N THR A 183 2.04 5.86 6.61
CA THR A 183 1.64 4.85 5.63
C THR A 183 2.11 3.48 6.10
N ALA A 184 1.25 2.49 5.94
CA ALA A 184 1.52 1.13 6.35
C ALA A 184 1.15 0.12 5.27
N ILE A 185 1.89 -0.98 5.25
CA ILE A 185 1.48 -2.21 4.60
C ILE A 185 1.18 -3.21 5.70
N LEU A 186 0.02 -3.84 5.64
CA LEU A 186 -0.31 -4.99 6.47
C LEU A 186 -0.52 -6.20 5.56
N PHE A 187 0.23 -7.28 5.78
CA PHE A 187 0.05 -8.49 4.98
C PHE A 187 0.12 -9.76 5.82
N ASP A 188 -0.52 -10.83 5.36
CA ASP A 188 -0.52 -12.11 6.05
C ASP A 188 0.65 -13.01 5.64
N VAL A 189 0.99 -13.99 6.47
CA VAL A 189 2.10 -14.93 6.17
C VAL A 189 1.90 -15.76 4.90
N ASN A 190 0.66 -15.90 4.41
CA ASN A 190 0.38 -16.62 3.15
C ASN A 190 0.59 -15.75 1.90
N SER A 191 0.83 -14.44 2.05
CA SER A 191 1.33 -13.57 0.99
C SER A 191 2.81 -13.88 0.69
N SER A 192 3.06 -15.12 0.26
CA SER A 192 4.36 -15.81 0.29
C SER A 192 5.49 -15.04 -0.38
N PHE A 193 5.24 -14.43 -1.55
CA PHE A 193 6.26 -13.69 -2.26
C PHE A 193 6.69 -12.41 -1.52
N MET A 194 5.71 -11.63 -1.03
CA MET A 194 5.96 -10.46 -0.20
C MET A 194 6.67 -10.84 1.10
N TYR A 195 6.23 -11.92 1.74
CA TYR A 195 6.81 -12.41 2.99
C TYR A 195 8.26 -12.87 2.81
N GLU A 196 8.57 -13.57 1.72
CA GLU A 196 9.96 -13.92 1.37
C GLU A 196 10.81 -12.67 1.14
N GLN A 197 10.27 -11.65 0.46
CA GLN A 197 11.01 -10.40 0.25
C GLN A 197 11.29 -9.67 1.56
N TYR A 198 10.31 -9.62 2.45
CA TYR A 198 10.47 -9.01 3.77
C TYR A 198 11.57 -9.72 4.58
N LYS A 199 11.55 -11.05 4.63
CA LYS A 199 12.59 -11.84 5.34
C LYS A 199 13.99 -11.63 4.78
N ASN A 200 14.09 -11.47 3.47
CA ASN A 200 15.36 -11.35 2.76
C ASN A 200 15.71 -9.88 2.41
N LEU A 201 15.20 -8.90 3.16
CA LEU A 201 15.51 -7.48 2.94
C LEU A 201 17.02 -7.17 3.08
N THR A 202 17.76 -7.98 3.83
CA THR A 202 19.23 -7.87 3.92
C THR A 202 19.92 -8.11 2.57
N ASP A 203 19.36 -8.99 1.74
CA ASP A 203 19.87 -9.28 0.40
C ASP A 203 19.34 -8.30 -0.67
N MET A 204 18.47 -7.38 -0.26
CA MET A 204 17.87 -6.33 -1.10
C MET A 204 18.04 -4.95 -0.46
N PRO A 205 19.29 -4.48 -0.30
CA PRO A 205 19.60 -3.26 0.44
C PRO A 205 18.96 -2.01 -0.15
N PHE A 206 18.75 -1.94 -1.47
CA PHE A 206 18.08 -0.80 -2.09
C PHE A 206 16.57 -0.82 -1.86
N LEU A 207 15.95 -2.01 -1.82
CA LEU A 207 14.54 -2.12 -1.43
C LEU A 207 14.35 -1.66 0.02
N LYS A 208 15.20 -2.14 0.94
CA LYS A 208 15.17 -1.71 2.34
C LYS A 208 15.31 -0.19 2.46
N LYS A 209 16.32 0.38 1.81
CA LYS A 209 16.56 1.84 1.81
C LYS A 209 15.40 2.62 1.19
N LEU A 210 14.75 2.08 0.16
CA LEU A 210 13.58 2.71 -0.45
C LEU A 210 12.40 2.74 0.53
N ILE A 211 12.10 1.64 1.22
CA ILE A 211 11.04 1.56 2.23
C ILE A 211 11.26 2.62 3.33
N GLU A 212 12.49 2.70 3.86
CA GLU A 212 12.88 3.71 4.85
C GLU A 212 12.75 5.13 4.30
N LYS A 213 13.20 5.36 3.06
CA LYS A 213 13.15 6.69 2.41
C LYS A 213 11.71 7.17 2.17
N LEU A 214 10.82 6.24 1.82
CA LEU A 214 9.39 6.50 1.59
C LEU A 214 8.58 6.52 2.89
N GLN A 215 9.20 6.19 4.03
CA GLN A 215 8.60 6.16 5.37
C GLN A 215 7.35 5.26 5.43
N VAL A 216 7.42 4.10 4.77
CA VAL A 216 6.34 3.10 4.77
C VAL A 216 6.64 2.05 5.83
N GLU A 217 5.74 1.89 6.79
CA GLU A 217 5.84 0.86 7.82
C GLU A 217 5.29 -0.48 7.31
N VAL A 218 5.86 -1.59 7.79
CA VAL A 218 5.53 -2.92 7.29
C VAL A 218 5.19 -3.84 8.46
N TYR A 219 3.94 -4.32 8.46
CA TYR A 219 3.36 -5.16 9.50
C TYR A 219 2.94 -6.52 8.94
N ILE A 220 3.08 -7.56 9.75
CA ILE A 220 2.73 -8.94 9.37
C ILE A 220 1.60 -9.43 10.27
N LEU A 221 0.51 -9.86 9.64
CA LEU A 221 -0.60 -10.52 10.30
C LEU A 221 -0.28 -12.02 10.47
N THR A 222 -0.13 -12.45 11.72
CA THR A 222 0.12 -13.85 12.07
C THR A 222 -1.18 -14.65 12.07
N GLU A 223 -1.09 -15.98 11.95
CA GLU A 223 -2.27 -16.87 11.95
C GLU A 223 -3.17 -16.69 13.17
N ILE A 224 -2.58 -16.44 14.35
CA ILE A 224 -3.34 -16.19 15.60
C ILE A 224 -4.21 -14.92 15.45
N ALA A 225 -3.64 -13.87 14.86
CA ALA A 225 -4.37 -12.64 14.61
C ALA A 225 -5.46 -12.83 13.54
N ILE A 226 -5.18 -13.59 12.47
CA ILE A 226 -6.17 -13.90 11.42
C ILE A 226 -7.40 -14.58 12.03
N ASN A 227 -7.20 -15.61 12.86
CA ASN A 227 -8.28 -16.36 13.51
C ASN A 227 -9.09 -15.51 14.50
N ALA A 228 -8.46 -14.53 15.16
CA ALA A 228 -9.15 -13.60 16.04
C ALA A 228 -10.05 -12.60 15.28
N PHE A 229 -9.80 -12.42 13.97
CA PHE A 229 -10.60 -11.55 13.11
C PHE A 229 -11.61 -12.30 12.25
N ASP A 230 -11.59 -13.63 12.25
CA ASP A 230 -12.57 -14.46 11.55
C ASP A 230 -13.98 -14.27 12.14
N LEU A 231 -14.87 -13.79 11.26
CA LEU A 231 -16.33 -13.76 11.39
C LEU A 231 -16.91 -14.99 10.72
#